data_AF-A0A558D9L2-F1
#
_entry.id   AF-A0A558D9L2-F1
#
_cell.length_a   1.000
_cell.length_b   1.000
_cell.length_c   1.000
_cell.angle_alpha   90.00
_cell.angle_beta   90.00
_cell.angle_gamma   90.00
#
_symmetry.space_group_name_H-M   'P 1'
#
loop_
_entity.id
_entity.type
_entity.pdbx_description
1 polymer ?
#
loop_
_entity_poly.entity_id
_entity_poly.type
_entity_poly.pdbx_seq_one_letter_code
_entity_poly.pdbx_strand_id
1 'polypeptide(L)'
;MYRGALWPGVATVVVGAVVATVVVGLPGLFGAVVGGVVAFASSLATLWMMRKTAAMEPMAVMAVALGGYIFKVLVLLGVMMLLRNVGFLHPKALAFTMLAVILVWAAAEFVAFRRTRIPTIIPASD
;
A
#
# COMPACT_ATOMS: atom_id res chain seq x y z
N MET A 1 3.97 -12.56 -6.93
CA MET A 1 3.50 -11.23 -6.47
C MET A 1 4.11 -10.83 -5.13
N TYR A 2 3.82 -11.51 -4.02
CA TYR A 2 4.25 -11.12 -2.66
C TYR A 2 5.75 -10.77 -2.50
N ARG A 3 6.66 -11.63 -2.98
CA ARG A 3 8.11 -11.40 -2.86
C ARG A 3 8.61 -10.22 -3.70
N GLY A 4 7.89 -9.84 -4.77
CA GLY A 4 8.29 -8.78 -5.69
C GLY A 4 7.96 -7.37 -5.18
N ALA A 5 6.92 -7.22 -4.36
CA ALA A 5 6.53 -5.93 -3.79
C ALA A 5 7.06 -5.72 -2.36
N LEU A 6 7.30 -6.81 -1.62
CA LEU A 6 7.74 -6.76 -0.23
C LEU A 6 9.14 -6.16 -0.08
N TRP A 7 10.12 -6.59 -0.87
CA TRP A 7 11.49 -6.06 -0.78
C TRP A 7 11.60 -4.57 -1.15
N PRO A 8 11.04 -4.11 -2.29
CA PRO A 8 11.06 -2.69 -2.62
C PRO A 8 10.34 -1.84 -1.57
N GLY A 9 9.21 -2.29 -1.05
CA GLY A 9 8.51 -1.55 -0.01
C GLY A 9 9.36 -1.43 1.26
N VAL A 10 9.99 -2.51 1.72
CA VAL A 10 10.77 -2.50 2.97
C VAL A 10 11.96 -1.56 2.81
N ALA A 11 12.63 -1.62 1.66
CA ALA A 11 13.67 -0.66 1.31
C ALA A 11 13.15 0.79 1.37
N THR A 12 11.96 1.08 0.83
CA THR A 12 11.37 2.43 0.90
C THR A 12 11.08 2.88 2.32
N VAL A 13 10.61 1.99 3.21
CA VAL A 13 10.40 2.33 4.64
C VAL A 13 11.73 2.65 5.31
N VAL A 14 12.76 1.83 5.08
CA VAL A 14 14.10 2.05 5.65
C VAL A 14 14.68 3.37 5.16
N VAL A 15 14.63 3.64 3.86
CA VAL A 15 15.11 4.91 3.28
C VAL A 15 14.31 6.09 3.83
N GLY A 16 12.99 5.98 3.88
CA GLY A 16 12.11 7.01 4.45
C GLY A 16 12.41 7.29 5.93
N ALA A 17 12.67 6.24 6.71
CA ALA A 17 13.06 6.34 8.12
C ALA A 17 14.41 7.04 8.27
N VAL A 18 15.42 6.65 7.51
CA VAL A 18 16.76 7.27 7.55
C VAL A 18 16.67 8.75 7.16
N VAL A 19 16.02 9.08 6.05
CA VAL A 19 15.87 10.46 5.57
C VAL A 19 15.09 11.31 6.57
N ALA A 20 13.97 10.81 7.10
CA ALA A 20 13.18 11.54 8.09
C ALA A 20 13.94 11.76 9.41
N THR A 21 14.77 10.79 9.81
CA THR A 21 15.63 10.91 11.00
C THR A 21 16.70 11.97 10.81
N VAL A 22 17.34 12.03 9.64
CA VAL A 22 18.38 13.03 9.35
C VAL A 22 17.79 14.45 9.31
N VAL A 23 16.58 14.62 8.76
CA VAL A 23 15.98 15.95 8.57
C VAL A 23 15.26 16.47 9.82
N VAL A 24 14.59 15.61 10.58
CA VAL A 24 13.68 16.00 11.67
C VAL A 24 14.07 15.37 13.02
N GLY A 25 15.01 14.42 13.04
CA GLY A 25 15.39 13.68 14.24
C GLY A 25 14.41 12.57 14.60
N LEU A 26 14.37 12.20 15.88
CA LEU A 26 13.55 11.10 16.40
C LEU A 26 12.05 11.19 16.04
N PRO A 27 11.39 12.36 16.05
CA PRO A 27 9.98 12.44 15.65
C PRO A 27 9.75 12.08 14.17
N GLY A 28 10.76 12.33 13.33
CA GLY A 28 10.77 11.92 11.93
C GLY A 28 10.85 10.41 11.77
N LEU A 29 11.69 9.74 12.57
CA LEU A 29 11.83 8.29 12.58
C LEU A 29 10.50 7.60 12.88
N PHE A 30 9.86 7.97 14.00
CA PHE A 30 8.58 7.37 14.39
C PHE A 30 7.49 7.66 13.37
N GLY A 31 7.43 8.89 12.85
CA GLY A 31 6.50 9.26 11.78
C GLY A 31 6.67 8.36 10.56
N ALA A 32 7.92 8.21 10.11
CA ALA A 32 8.28 7.41 8.94
C ALA A 32 7.95 5.91 9.10
N VAL A 33 8.27 5.33 10.26
CA VAL A 33 8.00 3.92 10.53
C VAL A 33 6.51 3.66 10.60
N VAL A 34 5.74 4.50 11.30
CA VAL A 34 4.29 4.33 11.40
C VAL A 34 3.62 4.50 10.04
N GLY A 35 4.00 5.53 9.27
CA GLY A 35 3.49 5.74 7.91
C GLY A 35 3.81 4.56 7.00
N GLY A 36 5.04 4.05 7.09
CA GLY A 36 5.48 2.86 6.38
C GLY A 36 4.66 1.61 6.72
N VAL A 37 4.48 1.31 8.01
CA VAL A 37 3.71 0.15 8.49
C VAL A 37 2.26 0.22 8.03
N VAL A 38 1.63 1.39 8.13
CA VAL A 38 0.22 1.58 7.72
C VAL A 38 0.06 1.39 6.22
N ALA A 39 0.95 1.98 5.40
CA ALA A 39 0.96 1.77 3.96
C ALA A 39 1.15 0.28 3.61
N PHE A 40 2.08 -0.39 4.29
CA PHE A 40 2.33 -1.82 4.11
C PHE A 40 1.11 -2.67 4.42
N ALA A 41 0.52 -2.48 5.60
CA ALA A 41 -0.65 -3.22 6.04
C ALA A 41 -1.81 -3.03 5.05
N SER A 42 -2.02 -1.80 4.59
CA SER A 42 -3.03 -1.47 3.59
C SER A 42 -2.81 -2.18 2.25
N SER A 43 -1.56 -2.23 1.79
CA SER A 43 -1.19 -2.91 0.55
C SER A 43 -1.30 -4.43 0.65
N LEU A 44 -0.89 -5.03 1.78
CA LEU A 44 -1.10 -6.46 2.03
C LEU A 44 -2.58 -6.81 2.10
N ALA A 45 -3.40 -5.97 2.73
CA ALA A 45 -4.85 -6.14 2.79
C ALA A 45 -5.46 -6.14 1.38
N THR A 46 -4.98 -5.29 0.47
CA THR A 46 -5.40 -5.31 -0.95
C THR A 46 -5.09 -6.65 -1.61
N LEU A 47 -3.88 -7.18 -1.47
CA LEU A 47 -3.53 -8.50 -2.03
C LEU A 47 -4.34 -9.64 -1.41
N TRP A 48 -4.64 -9.56 -0.12
CA TRP A 48 -5.48 -10.53 0.57
C TRP A 48 -6.92 -10.50 0.06
N MET A 49 -7.48 -9.29 -0.12
CA MET A 49 -8.80 -9.07 -0.70
C MET A 49 -8.88 -9.66 -2.10
N MET A 50 -7.91 -9.37 -2.98
CA MET A 50 -7.87 -9.92 -4.34
C MET A 50 -7.81 -11.45 -4.36
N ARG A 51 -7.06 -12.07 -3.42
CA ARG A 51 -7.03 -13.53 -3.28
C ARG A 51 -8.39 -14.10 -2.87
N LYS A 52 -9.09 -13.43 -1.97
CA LYS A 52 -10.40 -13.87 -1.48
C LYS A 52 -11.50 -13.70 -2.52
N THR A 53 -11.42 -12.69 -3.38
CA THR A 53 -12.44 -12.42 -4.40
C THR A 53 -12.19 -13.13 -5.73
N ALA A 54 -11.07 -13.80 -5.92
CA ALA A 54 -10.68 -14.40 -7.21
C ALA A 54 -11.68 -15.42 -7.78
N ALA A 55 -12.51 -16.04 -6.94
CA ALA A 55 -13.52 -17.03 -7.36
C ALA A 55 -14.95 -16.46 -7.44
N MET A 56 -15.14 -15.15 -7.21
CA MET A 56 -16.45 -14.52 -7.24
C MET A 56 -16.85 -14.13 -8.67
N GLU A 57 -18.15 -13.92 -8.89
CA GLU A 57 -18.64 -13.39 -10.15
C GLU A 57 -18.05 -12.00 -10.46
N PRO A 58 -17.84 -11.65 -11.74
CA PRO A 58 -17.15 -10.40 -12.13
C PRO A 58 -17.75 -9.13 -11.54
N MET A 59 -19.09 -9.06 -11.45
CA MET A 59 -19.78 -7.89 -10.87
C MET A 59 -19.46 -7.73 -9.38
N ALA A 60 -19.43 -8.83 -8.63
CA ALA A 60 -19.07 -8.81 -7.21
C ALA A 60 -17.59 -8.45 -7.01
N VAL A 61 -16.69 -8.94 -7.86
CA VAL A 61 -15.26 -8.54 -7.83
C VAL A 61 -15.10 -7.03 -8.02
N MET A 62 -15.81 -6.45 -8.98
CA MET A 62 -15.77 -4.99 -9.24
C MET A 62 -16.32 -4.19 -8.05
N ALA A 63 -17.42 -4.63 -7.45
CA ALA A 63 -18.00 -3.99 -6.26
C ALA A 63 -17.03 -4.03 -5.07
N VAL A 64 -16.41 -5.18 -4.80
CA VAL A 64 -15.43 -5.32 -3.71
C VAL A 64 -14.16 -4.51 -4.00
N ALA A 65 -13.71 -4.43 -5.25
CA ALA A 65 -12.55 -3.62 -5.63
C ALA A 65 -12.80 -2.12 -5.36
N LEU A 66 -13.95 -1.59 -5.79
CA LEU A 66 -14.31 -0.19 -5.57
C LEU A 66 -14.55 0.10 -4.09
N GLY A 67 -15.29 -0.76 -3.40
CA GLY A 67 -15.55 -0.63 -1.97
C GLY A 67 -14.27 -0.70 -1.14
N GLY A 68 -13.37 -1.62 -1.48
CA GLY A 68 -12.05 -1.75 -0.87
C GLY A 68 -11.16 -0.53 -1.11
N TYR A 69 -11.22 0.10 -2.28
CA TYR A 69 -10.51 1.34 -2.57
C TYR A 69 -11.03 2.51 -1.72
N ILE A 70 -12.34 2.72 -1.68
CA ILE A 70 -12.95 3.79 -0.87
C ILE A 70 -12.61 3.58 0.60
N PHE A 71 -12.81 2.36 1.11
CA PHE A 71 -12.47 2.00 2.49
C PHE A 71 -10.98 2.27 2.79
N LYS A 72 -10.08 1.85 1.89
CA LYS A 72 -8.65 2.11 2.01
C LYS A 72 -8.33 3.60 2.10
N VAL A 73 -8.90 4.43 1.23
CA VAL A 73 -8.68 5.88 1.26
C VAL A 73 -9.16 6.49 2.59
N LEU A 74 -10.35 6.10 3.05
CA LEU A 74 -10.90 6.58 4.32
C LEU A 74 -10.04 6.16 5.52
N VAL A 75 -9.56 4.91 5.55
CA VAL A 75 -8.67 4.41 6.61
C VAL A 75 -7.36 5.19 6.63
N LEU A 76 -6.71 5.36 5.48
CA LEU A 76 -5.44 6.08 5.40
C LEU A 76 -5.60 7.56 5.80
N LEU A 77 -6.67 8.21 5.37
CA LEU A 77 -6.99 9.57 5.76
C LEU A 77 -7.31 9.67 7.26
N GLY A 78 -8.09 8.74 7.79
CA GLY A 78 -8.41 8.67 9.22
C GLY A 78 -7.17 8.51 10.08
N VAL A 79 -6.23 7.64 9.68
CA VAL A 79 -4.94 7.47 10.35
C VAL A 79 -4.14 8.78 10.33
N MET A 80 -4.03 9.45 9.19
CA MET A 80 -3.33 10.74 9.11
C MET A 80 -3.96 11.81 10.00
N MET A 81 -5.29 11.87 10.04
CA MET A 81 -6.03 12.86 10.82
C MET A 81 -5.88 12.60 12.33
N LEU A 82 -5.95 11.33 12.75
CA LEU A 82 -5.82 10.93 14.15
C LEU A 82 -4.40 11.14 14.69
N LEU A 83 -3.39 10.86 13.86
CA LEU A 83 -1.98 10.95 14.26
C LEU A 83 -1.39 12.37 14.12
N ARG A 84 -2.14 13.34 13.57
CA ARG A 84 -1.66 14.70 13.32
C ARG A 84 -1.22 15.46 14.57
N ASN A 85 -1.91 15.27 15.70
CA ASN A 85 -1.68 16.00 16.95
C ASN A 85 -0.79 15.23 17.95
N VAL A 86 -0.17 14.14 17.50
CA VAL A 86 0.69 13.33 18.35
C VAL A 86 2.08 13.95 18.38
N GLY A 87 2.47 14.55 19.51
CA GLY A 87 3.70 15.34 19.63
C GLY A 87 5.01 14.61 19.31
N PHE A 88 5.02 13.28 19.36
CA PHE A 88 6.19 12.47 19.00
C PHE A 88 6.21 12.02 17.53
N LEU A 89 5.15 12.26 16.76
CA LEU A 89 5.08 11.90 15.34
C LEU A 89 5.16 13.15 14.49
N HIS A 90 6.16 13.23 13.60
CA HIS A 90 6.18 14.31 12.63
C HIS A 90 5.20 14.03 11.47
N PRO A 91 4.10 14.80 11.32
CA PRO A 91 3.01 14.44 10.40
C PRO A 91 3.45 14.37 8.93
N LYS A 92 4.39 15.25 8.53
CA LYS A 92 4.91 15.25 7.15
C LYS A 92 5.77 14.02 6.88
N ALA A 93 6.58 13.58 7.85
CA ALA A 93 7.42 12.39 7.69
C ALA A 93 6.55 11.14 7.52
N LEU A 94 5.49 11.04 8.31
CA LEU A 94 4.47 10.00 8.17
C LEU A 94 3.81 10.03 6.80
N ALA A 95 3.29 11.18 6.37
CA ALA A 95 2.59 11.30 5.09
C ALA A 95 3.50 10.97 3.91
N PHE A 96 4.73 11.50 3.87
CA PHE A 96 5.65 11.27 2.74
C PHE A 96 6.12 9.82 2.65
N THR A 97 6.44 9.18 3.77
CA THR A 97 6.85 7.76 3.76
C THR A 97 5.69 6.85 3.39
N MET A 98 4.49 7.11 3.92
CA MET A 98 3.28 6.38 3.57
C MET A 98 3.00 6.47 2.07
N LEU A 99 3.05 7.67 1.50
CA LEU A 99 2.88 7.90 0.07
C LEU A 99 3.95 7.18 -0.75
N ALA A 100 5.23 7.30 -0.38
CA ALA A 100 6.33 6.66 -1.09
C ALA A 100 6.16 5.13 -1.13
N VAL A 101 5.79 4.51 0.00
CA VAL A 101 5.54 3.07 0.07
C VAL A 101 4.36 2.66 -0.81
N ILE A 102 3.25 3.40 -0.77
CA ILE A 102 2.08 3.11 -1.61
C ILE A 102 2.45 3.16 -3.10
N LEU A 103 3.20 4.17 -3.53
CA LEU A 103 3.63 4.32 -4.93
C LEU A 103 4.57 3.20 -5.37
N VAL A 104 5.58 2.88 -4.55
CA VAL A 104 6.52 1.79 -4.85
C VAL A 104 5.79 0.45 -4.89
N TRP A 105 4.85 0.22 -3.99
CA TRP A 105 4.04 -0.99 -3.97
C TRP A 105 3.17 -1.10 -5.22
N ALA A 106 2.45 -0.03 -5.58
CA ALA A 106 1.63 0.01 -6.78
C ALA A 106 2.44 -0.22 -8.05
N ALA A 107 3.64 0.37 -8.14
CA ALA A 107 4.57 0.13 -9.25
C ALA A 107 5.01 -1.34 -9.31
N ALA A 108 5.30 -1.96 -8.16
CA ALA A 108 5.66 -3.38 -8.08
C ALA A 108 4.49 -4.29 -8.49
N GLU A 109 3.26 -3.97 -8.09
CA GLU A 109 2.04 -4.67 -8.52
C GLU A 109 1.83 -4.54 -10.03
N PHE A 110 1.99 -3.34 -10.58
CA PHE A 110 1.90 -3.11 -12.02
C PHE A 110 2.94 -3.91 -12.81
N VAL A 111 4.20 -3.93 -12.36
CA VAL A 111 5.26 -4.73 -12.98
C VAL A 111 4.95 -6.22 -12.89
N ALA A 112 4.44 -6.69 -11.75
CA ALA A 112 4.04 -8.08 -11.58
C ALA A 112 2.88 -8.45 -12.52
N PHE A 113 1.86 -7.58 -12.62
CA PHE A 113 0.70 -7.77 -13.49
C PHE A 113 1.11 -7.87 -14.96
N ARG A 114 2.03 -7.01 -15.42
CA ARG A 114 2.57 -7.08 -16.80
C ARG A 114 3.30 -8.39 -17.09
N ARG A 115 3.95 -9.00 -16.09
CA ARG A 115 4.68 -10.28 -16.26
C ARG A 115 3.77 -11.49 -16.33
N THR A 116 2.55 -11.43 -15.79
CA THR A 116 1.61 -12.55 -15.73
C THR A 116 1.00 -12.96 -17.08
N ARG A 117 1.16 -12.15 -18.15
CA ARG A 117 0.68 -12.45 -19.53
C ARG A 117 -0.70 -13.13 -19.56
N ILE A 118 -1.69 -12.50 -18.94
CA ILE A 118 -3.04 -13.07 -18.85
C ILE A 118 -3.63 -13.18 -20.27
N PRO A 119 -4.05 -14.38 -20.74
CA PRO A 119 -4.64 -14.55 -22.07
C PRO A 119 -5.91 -13.72 -22.20
N THR A 120 -6.00 -12.91 -23.25
CA THR A 120 -7.17 -12.06 -23.51
C THR A 120 -8.32 -12.84 -24.17
N ILE A 121 -8.00 -13.95 -24.84
CA ILE A 121 -8.98 -14.83 -25.48
C ILE A 121 -9.05 -16.13 -24.65
N ILE A 122 -10.22 -16.38 -24.08
CA ILE A 122 -10.57 -17.70 -23.53
C ILE A 122 -11.40 -18.36 -24.64
N PRO A 123 -10.86 -19.36 -25.37
CA PRO A 123 -11.66 -20.07 -26.35
C PRO A 123 -12.82 -20.74 -25.60
N ALA A 124 -14.05 -20.46 -26.03
CA ALA A 124 -15.18 -21.27 -25.59
C ALA A 124 -14.93 -22.70 -26.07
N SER A 125 -14.85 -23.65 -25.14
CA SER A 125 -14.95 -25.05 -25.50
C SER A 125 -16.42 -25.32 -25.81
N ASP A 126 -16.70 -25.67 -27.07
CA ASP A 126 -17.99 -26.25 -27.49
C ASP A 126 -18.36 -27.45 -26.62
#